data_AF-A0A7J6VIW0-F1
#
_entry.id   AF-A0A7J6VIW0-F1
#
_cell.length_a   1.000
_cell.length_b   1.000
_cell.length_c   1.000
_cell.angle_alpha   90.00
_cell.angle_beta   90.00
_cell.angle_gamma   90.00
#
_symmetry.space_group_name_H-M   'P 1'
#
loop_
_entity.id
_entity.type
_entity.pdbx_description
1 polymer ?
#
loop_
_entity_poly.entity_id
_entity_poly.type
_entity_poly.pdbx_seq_one_letter_code
_entity_poly.pdbx_strand_id
1 'polypeptide(L)'
;TLSVDNLKRKGQNLDPIWEHEYTSHILLHCSKSLEIWKAILGSSVETYAVIFVADSVEDWLRLWLKAKSPNFGELWQMLPFAVCWLLWKTCNNLIFAQKDCTVERICNEIK
;
A
#
# COMPACT_ATOMS: atom_id res chain seq x y z
N THR A 1 -13.51 -13.02 2.79
CA THR A 1 -12.81 -11.93 2.08
C THR A 1 -13.44 -10.61 2.46
N LEU A 2 -12.67 -9.65 3.00
CA LEU A 2 -13.11 -8.29 3.33
C LEU A 2 -13.33 -7.51 2.02
N SER A 3 -14.41 -7.83 1.30
CA SER A 3 -14.94 -6.94 0.27
C SER A 3 -15.81 -5.89 0.94
N VAL A 4 -16.01 -4.77 0.26
CA VAL A 4 -16.99 -3.72 0.58
C VAL A 4 -18.36 -4.32 0.97
N ASP A 5 -18.68 -5.52 0.48
CA ASP A 5 -19.88 -6.30 0.81
C ASP A 5 -20.02 -6.67 2.29
N ASN A 6 -18.93 -6.77 3.06
CA ASN A 6 -19.00 -7.03 4.50
C ASN A 6 -19.35 -5.77 5.30
N LEU A 7 -18.95 -4.59 4.81
CA LEU A 7 -19.28 -3.30 5.42
C LEU A 7 -20.71 -2.88 5.05
N LYS A 8 -21.11 -3.09 3.79
CA LYS A 8 -22.50 -2.93 3.33
C LYS A 8 -23.47 -3.85 4.10
N ARG A 9 -23.08 -5.12 4.38
CA ARG A 9 -23.86 -6.05 5.22
C ARG A 9 -24.07 -5.59 6.67
N LYS A 10 -23.20 -4.72 7.20
CA LYS A 10 -23.34 -4.14 8.54
C LYS A 10 -24.20 -2.86 8.56
N GLY A 11 -24.85 -2.51 7.45
CA GLY A 11 -25.75 -1.36 7.36
C GLY A 11 -25.02 -0.01 7.32
N GLN A 12 -23.70 0.00 7.10
CA GLN A 12 -22.97 1.24 6.90
C GLN A 12 -23.05 1.63 5.43
N ASN A 13 -23.72 2.75 5.17
CA ASN A 13 -23.82 3.35 3.86
C ASN A 13 -22.49 4.06 3.57
N LEU A 14 -21.68 3.47 2.70
CA LEU A 14 -20.45 4.09 2.22
C LEU A 14 -20.79 4.85 0.94
N ASP A 15 -20.57 6.16 0.94
CA ASP A 15 -20.68 6.96 -0.29
C ASP A 15 -19.80 6.39 -1.44
N PRO A 16 -20.15 6.64 -2.71
CA PRO A 16 -19.37 6.16 -3.86
C PRO A 16 -17.91 6.64 -3.91
N ILE A 17 -17.57 7.68 -3.13
CA ILE A 17 -16.24 8.30 -3.04
C ILE A 17 -15.25 7.43 -2.23
N TRP A 18 -15.73 6.58 -1.33
CA TRP A 18 -14.87 5.86 -0.38
C TRP A 18 -14.15 4.64 -0.97
N GLU A 19 -14.50 4.18 -2.17
CA GLU A 19 -13.92 2.96 -2.74
C GLU A 19 -12.51 3.17 -3.31
N HIS A 20 -12.19 4.36 -3.83
CA HIS A 20 -10.94 4.62 -4.56
C HIS A 20 -9.93 5.44 -3.77
N GLU A 21 -10.34 6.57 -3.17
CA GLU A 21 -9.42 7.45 -2.45
C GLU A 21 -8.78 6.76 -1.25
N TYR A 22 -9.51 5.93 -0.49
CA TYR A 22 -8.95 5.31 0.70
C TYR A 22 -7.90 4.24 0.38
N THR A 23 -8.06 3.52 -0.73
CA THR A 23 -7.14 2.42 -1.09
C THR A 23 -5.81 2.97 -1.60
N SER A 24 -5.82 3.95 -2.51
CA SER A 24 -4.59 4.62 -2.95
C SER A 24 -3.96 5.42 -1.81
N HIS A 25 -4.77 6.14 -1.02
CA HIS A 25 -4.27 6.86 0.14
C HIS A 25 -3.58 5.92 1.13
N ILE A 26 -4.22 4.83 1.56
CA ILE A 26 -3.59 3.88 2.48
C ILE A 26 -2.35 3.25 1.86
N LEU A 27 -2.41 2.76 0.63
CA LEU A 27 -1.32 1.91 0.10
C LEU A 27 -0.14 2.72 -0.42
N LEU A 28 -0.37 3.97 -0.82
CA LEU A 28 0.62 4.79 -1.52
C LEU A 28 0.90 6.12 -0.81
N HIS A 29 -0.13 6.90 -0.47
CA HIS A 29 0.05 8.33 -0.18
C HIS A 29 0.07 8.71 1.31
N CYS A 30 -0.46 7.88 2.20
CA CYS A 30 -0.49 8.20 3.62
C CYS A 30 0.95 8.28 4.16
N SER A 31 1.16 9.14 5.16
CA SER A 31 2.49 9.39 5.72
C SER A 31 3.20 8.11 6.15
N LYS A 32 2.46 7.18 6.76
CA LYS A 32 3.00 5.89 7.22
C LYS A 32 3.45 4.99 6.08
N SER A 33 2.65 4.91 5.02
CA SER A 33 2.97 4.09 3.84
C SER A 33 4.13 4.68 3.06
N LEU A 34 4.21 6.01 2.97
CA LEU A 34 5.36 6.69 2.40
C LEU A 34 6.65 6.42 3.19
N GLU A 35 6.60 6.38 4.52
CA GLU A 35 7.75 5.98 5.35
C GLU A 35 8.21 4.55 5.05
N ILE A 36 7.27 3.61 4.89
CA ILE A 36 7.57 2.21 4.57
C ILE A 36 8.17 2.10 3.17
N TRP A 37 7.59 2.77 2.18
CA TRP A 37 8.13 2.82 0.83
C TRP A 37 9.55 3.38 0.79
N LYS A 38 9.82 4.48 1.51
CA LYS A 38 11.17 5.04 1.65
C LYS A 38 12.14 4.08 2.36
N ALA A 39 11.68 3.31 3.34
CA ALA A 39 12.52 2.34 4.03
C ALA A 39 12.91 1.16 3.11
N ILE A 40 12.03 0.74 2.21
CA ILE A 40 12.25 -0.38 1.28
C ILE A 40 13.07 0.05 0.07
N LEU A 41 12.70 1.19 -0.51
CA LEU A 41 13.24 1.67 -1.78
C LEU A 41 14.46 2.59 -1.61
N GLY A 42 14.74 3.01 -0.39
CA GLY A 42 15.67 4.08 -0.10
C GLY A 42 15.04 5.46 -0.28
N SER A 43 15.76 6.49 0.16
CA SER A 43 15.29 7.87 0.19
C SER A 43 15.59 8.69 -1.07
N SER A 44 15.97 8.05 -2.18
CA SER A 44 16.17 8.74 -3.46
C SER A 44 14.84 9.11 -4.11
N VAL A 45 14.71 10.38 -4.48
CA VAL A 45 13.50 10.96 -5.11
C VAL A 45 13.04 10.17 -6.33
N GLU A 46 13.98 9.66 -7.12
CA GLU A 46 13.71 8.87 -8.32
C GLU A 46 12.96 7.56 -8.02
N THR A 47 13.20 6.95 -6.86
CA THR A 47 12.71 5.59 -6.57
C THR A 47 11.26 5.59 -6.11
N TYR A 48 10.77 6.69 -5.54
CA TYR A 48 9.37 6.84 -5.13
C TYR A 48 8.60 7.87 -5.96
N ALA A 49 9.21 8.52 -6.95
CA ALA A 49 8.51 9.42 -7.87
C ALA A 49 7.28 8.74 -8.51
N VAL A 50 7.40 7.45 -8.83
CA VAL A 50 6.30 6.64 -9.39
C VAL A 50 5.08 6.54 -8.46
N ILE A 51 5.27 6.67 -7.15
CA ILE A 51 4.20 6.64 -6.13
C ILE A 51 3.43 7.97 -6.13
N PHE A 52 4.12 9.09 -6.32
CA PHE A 52 3.53 10.43 -6.29
C PHE A 52 2.77 10.80 -7.57
N VAL A 53 3.14 10.22 -8.71
CA VAL A 53 2.52 10.52 -10.01
C VAL A 53 1.26 9.66 -10.25
N ALA A 54 1.07 8.59 -9.47
CA ALA A 54 -0.03 7.67 -9.67
C ALA A 54 -1.31 8.12 -8.93
N ASP A 55 -2.39 8.26 -9.69
CA ASP A 55 -3.72 8.60 -9.18
C ASP A 55 -4.45 7.39 -8.54
N SER A 56 -3.99 6.16 -8.84
CA SER A 56 -4.56 4.93 -8.32
C SER A 56 -3.52 3.83 -8.12
N VAL A 57 -3.87 2.81 -7.34
CA VAL A 57 -3.01 1.62 -7.15
C VAL A 57 -2.80 0.86 -8.46
N GLU A 58 -3.81 0.83 -9.32
CA GLU A 58 -3.68 0.17 -10.63
C GLU A 58 -2.73 0.93 -11.55
N ASP A 59 -2.86 2.25 -11.62
CA ASP A 59 -1.96 3.09 -12.42
C ASP A 59 -0.51 2.99 -11.91
N TRP A 60 -0.34 3.06 -10.59
CA TRP A 60 0.95 2.83 -9.94
C TRP A 60 1.56 1.47 -10.29
N LEU A 61 0.79 0.37 -10.21
CA LEU A 61 1.26 -0.97 -10.56
C LEU A 61 1.68 -1.05 -12.03
N ARG A 62 0.93 -0.43 -12.94
CA ARG A 62 1.28 -0.38 -14.37
C ARG A 62 2.59 0.37 -14.60
N LEU A 63 2.81 1.49 -13.91
CA LEU A 63 4.05 2.26 -14.00
C LEU A 63 5.22 1.48 -13.40
N TRP A 64 5.02 0.83 -12.26
CA TRP A 64 6.02 0.02 -11.57
C TRP A 64 6.52 -1.14 -12.43
N LEU A 65 5.61 -1.90 -13.04
CA LEU A 65 5.96 -3.05 -13.87
C LEU A 65 6.71 -2.65 -15.16
N LYS A 66 6.55 -1.41 -15.60
CA LYS A 66 7.32 -0.82 -16.72
C LYS A 66 8.67 -0.27 -16.26
N ALA A 67 8.80 0.12 -14.99
CA ALA A 67 10.04 0.61 -14.43
C ALA A 67 11.04 -0.54 -14.28
N LYS A 68 12.27 -0.34 -14.78
CA LYS A 68 13.38 -1.27 -14.54
C LYS A 68 14.09 -0.87 -13.25
N SER A 69 14.24 -1.81 -12.33
CA SER A 69 15.13 -1.63 -11.18
C SER A 69 16.37 -2.50 -11.32
N PRO A 70 17.57 -1.89 -11.39
CA PRO A 70 18.82 -2.64 -11.59
C PRO A 70 19.20 -3.51 -10.37
N ASN A 71 18.67 -3.20 -9.17
CA ASN A 71 19.17 -3.76 -7.91
C ASN A 71 18.27 -4.87 -7.30
N PHE A 72 17.02 -5.00 -7.75
CA PHE A 72 16.05 -5.93 -7.14
C PHE A 72 15.78 -7.18 -7.99
N GLY A 73 16.26 -7.25 -9.24
CA GLY A 73 16.08 -8.42 -10.10
C GLY A 73 14.61 -8.87 -10.19
N GLU A 74 14.37 -10.17 -10.02
CA GLU A 74 13.03 -10.77 -10.05
C GLU A 74 12.14 -10.32 -8.87
N LEU A 75 12.73 -9.95 -7.73
CA LEU A 75 11.98 -9.46 -6.57
C LEU A 75 11.28 -8.14 -6.86
N TRP A 76 11.78 -7.35 -7.82
CA TRP A 76 11.16 -6.09 -8.21
C TRP A 76 9.69 -6.24 -8.62
N GLN A 77 9.35 -7.34 -9.29
CA GLN A 77 7.98 -7.58 -9.74
C GLN A 77 7.04 -7.97 -8.60
N MET A 78 7.56 -8.65 -7.58
CA MET A 78 6.76 -9.11 -6.43
C MET A 78 6.63 -8.05 -5.33
N LEU A 79 7.62 -7.17 -5.21
CA LEU A 79 7.67 -6.13 -4.20
C LEU A 79 6.38 -5.30 -4.07
N PRO A 80 5.77 -4.79 -5.16
CA PRO A 80 4.56 -3.97 -5.02
C PRO A 80 3.40 -4.74 -4.40
N PHE A 81 3.23 -6.01 -4.78
CA PHE A 81 2.18 -6.86 -4.23
C PHE A 81 2.42 -7.19 -2.76
N ALA A 82 3.66 -7.53 -2.39
CA ALA A 82 4.03 -7.86 -1.02
C ALA A 82 3.79 -6.68 -0.06
N VAL A 83 4.24 -5.49 -0.44
CA VAL A 83 4.10 -4.28 0.37
C VAL A 83 2.63 -3.86 0.49
N CYS A 84 1.89 -3.83 -0.62
CA CYS A 84 0.46 -3.49 -0.58
C CYS A 84 -0.34 -4.48 0.25
N TRP A 85 -0.05 -5.79 0.13
CA TRP A 85 -0.69 -6.82 0.94
C TRP A 85 -0.45 -6.60 2.43
N LEU A 86 0.80 -6.32 2.82
CA LEU A 86 1.14 -6.12 4.21
C LEU A 86 0.54 -4.84 4.79
N LEU A 87 0.56 -3.74 4.03
CA LEU A 87 -0.09 -2.47 4.41
C LEU A 87 -1.60 -2.68 4.61
N TRP A 88 -2.26 -3.32 3.65
CA TRP A 88 -3.69 -3.62 3.73
C TRP A 88 -4.02 -4.50 4.94
N LYS A 89 -3.27 -5.58 5.15
CA LYS A 89 -3.42 -6.49 6.30
C LYS A 89 -3.23 -5.74 7.62
N THR A 90 -2.21 -4.89 7.69
CA THR A 90 -1.91 -4.08 8.86
C THR A 90 -3.03 -3.10 9.17
N CYS A 91 -3.47 -2.31 8.20
CA CYS A 91 -4.55 -1.33 8.38
C CYS A 91 -5.84 -2.02 8.82
N ASN A 92 -6.18 -3.16 8.22
CA ASN A 92 -7.32 -3.95 8.68
C ASN A 92 -7.14 -4.43 10.12
N ASN A 93 -5.97 -4.94 10.49
CA ASN A 93 -5.71 -5.36 11.86
C ASN A 93 -5.80 -4.18 12.85
N LEU A 94 -5.33 -2.98 12.49
CA LEU A 94 -5.47 -1.77 13.32
C LEU A 94 -6.95 -1.44 13.56
N ILE A 95 -7.72 -1.35 12.46
CA ILE A 95 -9.16 -0.99 12.49
C ILE A 95 -9.98 -2.02 13.26
N PHE A 96 -9.68 -3.31 13.10
CA PHE A 96 -10.47 -4.39 13.69
C PHE A 96 -9.95 -4.89 15.04
N ALA A 97 -8.71 -4.60 15.43
CA ALA A 97 -8.11 -5.13 16.66
C ALA A 97 -7.64 -4.08 17.69
N GLN A 98 -7.72 -2.77 17.40
CA GLN A 98 -7.21 -1.69 18.28
C GLN A 98 -5.75 -1.87 18.75
N LYS A 99 -4.93 -2.62 18.01
CA LYS A 99 -3.51 -2.83 18.35
C LYS A 99 -2.66 -1.78 17.67
N ASP A 100 -1.61 -1.28 18.31
CA ASP A 100 -0.65 -0.36 17.67
C ASP A 100 0.16 -1.05 16.56
N CYS A 101 0.49 -0.30 15.50
CA CYS A 101 1.37 -0.76 14.43
C CYS A 101 2.54 0.21 14.19
N THR A 102 3.75 -0.32 14.37
CA THR A 102 5.00 0.40 14.15
C THR A 102 5.60 0.04 12.78
N VAL A 103 6.33 0.99 12.17
CA VAL A 103 7.02 0.77 10.87
C VAL A 103 7.97 -0.41 10.94
N GLU A 104 8.69 -0.53 12.06
CA GLU A 104 9.68 -1.58 12.29
C GLU A 104 9.06 -2.98 12.19
N ARG A 105 7.87 -3.18 12.76
CA ARG A 105 7.14 -4.45 12.67
C ARG A 105 6.79 -4.80 11.22
N ILE A 106 6.32 -3.82 10.45
CA ILE A 106 5.96 -4.01 9.05
C ILE A 106 7.20 -4.38 8.23
N CYS A 107 8.31 -3.66 8.39
CA CYS A 107 9.55 -3.96 7.66
C CYS A 107 10.10 -5.36 7.97
N ASN A 108 9.87 -5.88 9.17
CA ASN A 108 10.28 -7.24 9.55
C ASN A 108 9.39 -8.35 8.97
N GLU A 109 8.15 -8.06 8.55
CA GLU A 109 7.28 -9.03 7.86
C GLU A 109 7.55 -9.11 6.34
N ILE A 110 8.39 -8.22 5.78
CA ILE A 110 8.74 -8.17 4.34
C ILE A 110 10.07 -8.88 4.04
N LYS A 111 10.97 -8.98 5.03
CA LYS A 111 12.27 -9.64 4.91
C LYS A 111 12.14 -11.16 4.98
#